data_AF-A0A2V7MFN0-F1
#
_entry.id   AF-A0A2V7MFN0-F1
#
_cell.length_a   1.000
_cell.length_b   1.000
_cell.length_c   1.000
_cell.angle_alpha   90.00
_cell.angle_beta   90.00
_cell.angle_gamma   90.00
#
_symmetry.space_group_name_H-M   'P 1'
#
loop_
_entity.id
_entity.type
_entity.pdbx_description
1 polymer ?
#
loop_
_entity_poly.entity_id
_entity_poly.type
_entity_poly.pdbx_seq_one_letter_code
_entity_poly.pdbx_strand_id
1 'polypeptide(L)'
;MQRAPRAVVEVQPEHDHRRDVGGRHGPHPQARHDVVIDIARHEARVHAAEREIEQVIDHVDDDEHAAPPHRASRVRRLDRLEPPIAHRTGPPAGARRLDSRPHVGEHRDDQDDAGDAVVLATGGYSNVYYLSTNAKGCNVTAIWRAHKRGAAFANPGFTQIHPTCIPQTGAHQSKLTLMSESLRNDGRIWVPKRQGETRPPHQIPEEDRDYYLERLYPSYGNLAPRDIASRRAKEVCDEGRGVGPGGHGVYLDLRDAIARLGRRVIAERYGNLFEMYQRITGEDPFQVPMRIYPAPHYTMGGLWVDYNLMTTVDGLYAIGEANFSDHGANRLGASALMQGLADGYFILPYTIGDYLAQAKPVTVDPEHPAFHQIRGEVAERVRRLLAASGRKTVDAFHRELGRVMWDKCGMSRNAAGLKEAMGRIGQLRDEFWRDVHVGGRGEELNQSLEHAGRVADFFEFAELMCQDALHREESCGCHFREEYQTPEGEAKRDDERFGYVAAWEFAGLGKEPVLHKEPLAFEAVHLAQRSYK
;
A
#
# COMPACT_ATOMS: atom_id res chain seq x y z
N MET A 1 -37.35 18.21 18.24
CA MET A 1 -37.38 17.89 16.79
C MET A 1 -37.15 19.16 16.00
N GLN A 2 -35.88 19.52 15.79
CA GLN A 2 -35.45 20.60 14.91
C GLN A 2 -34.99 19.99 13.58
N ARG A 3 -35.31 20.69 12.49
CA ARG A 3 -35.26 20.23 11.09
C ARG A 3 -33.82 20.05 10.60
N ALA A 4 -33.58 18.96 9.86
CA ALA A 4 -32.36 18.77 9.06
C ALA A 4 -32.28 19.83 7.93
N PRO A 5 -31.08 20.34 7.59
CA PRO A 5 -30.91 21.22 6.44
C PRO A 5 -30.94 20.43 5.12
N ARG A 6 -31.45 21.11 4.08
CA ARG A 6 -31.73 20.56 2.74
C ARG A 6 -30.45 20.23 1.96
N ALA A 7 -30.59 19.21 1.11
CA ALA A 7 -29.61 18.65 0.20
C ALA A 7 -29.15 19.64 -0.90
N VAL A 8 -27.86 19.51 -1.25
CA VAL A 8 -27.17 19.69 -2.55
C VAL A 8 -27.52 20.95 -3.35
N VAL A 9 -26.55 21.88 -3.41
CA VAL A 9 -26.45 22.89 -4.46
C VAL A 9 -25.95 22.20 -5.73
N GLU A 10 -26.68 22.35 -6.83
CA GLU A 10 -26.23 21.96 -8.17
C GLU A 10 -24.91 22.68 -8.49
N VAL A 11 -23.83 21.92 -8.67
CA VAL A 11 -22.56 22.45 -9.18
C VAL A 11 -22.71 22.63 -10.69
N GLN A 12 -22.77 23.87 -11.16
CA GLN A 12 -22.61 24.16 -12.58
C GLN A 12 -21.13 24.01 -12.96
N PRO A 13 -20.80 23.26 -14.03
CA PRO A 13 -19.42 23.13 -14.47
C PRO A 13 -18.95 24.46 -15.08
N GLU A 14 -18.04 25.16 -14.40
CA GLU A 14 -17.34 26.30 -14.97
C GLU A 14 -16.37 25.82 -16.05
N HIS A 15 -16.58 26.30 -17.28
CA HIS A 15 -15.89 25.86 -18.49
C HIS A 15 -14.47 26.46 -18.68
N ASP A 16 -13.94 27.20 -17.71
CA ASP A 16 -12.83 28.16 -17.93
C ASP A 16 -11.54 27.92 -17.12
N HIS A 17 -11.24 26.69 -16.67
CA HIS A 17 -9.92 26.38 -16.09
C HIS A 17 -8.84 25.96 -17.11
N ARG A 18 -9.10 26.08 -18.41
CA ARG A 18 -8.16 25.64 -19.48
C ARG A 18 -6.92 26.52 -19.71
N ARG A 19 -6.62 27.51 -18.87
CA ARG A 19 -5.48 28.44 -19.11
C ARG A 19 -4.39 28.54 -18.05
N ASP A 20 -4.46 27.81 -16.93
CA ASP A 20 -3.49 27.97 -15.83
C ASP A 20 -2.54 26.79 -15.59
N VAL A 21 -2.60 25.72 -16.39
CA VAL A 21 -1.73 24.54 -16.19
C VAL A 21 -0.28 24.81 -16.63
N GLY A 22 -0.04 25.72 -17.57
CA GLY A 22 1.31 26.02 -18.08
C GLY A 22 2.18 26.89 -17.17
N GLY A 23 1.62 27.49 -16.11
CA GLY A 23 2.30 28.52 -15.31
C GLY A 23 2.81 28.07 -13.94
N ARG A 24 2.49 26.84 -13.48
CA ARG A 24 2.77 26.39 -12.11
C ARG A 24 3.98 25.46 -11.96
N HIS A 25 4.61 25.04 -13.06
CA HIS A 25 5.74 24.10 -13.01
C HIS A 25 7.07 24.83 -13.25
N GLY A 26 7.97 24.74 -12.26
CA GLY A 26 9.37 25.15 -12.39
C GLY A 26 10.10 24.36 -13.49
N PRO A 27 11.37 24.67 -13.78
CA PRO A 27 12.07 24.07 -14.91
C PRO A 27 12.07 22.53 -14.81
N HIS A 28 11.46 21.88 -15.81
CA HIS A 28 11.43 20.43 -15.94
C HIS A 28 12.88 19.89 -15.89
N PRO A 29 13.17 18.87 -15.05
CA PRO A 29 14.41 18.12 -15.19
C PRO A 29 14.49 17.57 -16.62
N GLN A 30 15.66 17.63 -17.24
CA GLN A 30 15.86 17.27 -18.64
C GLN A 30 15.30 15.87 -18.93
N ALA A 31 14.22 15.81 -19.71
CA ALA A 31 13.60 14.57 -20.14
C ALA A 31 14.60 13.75 -20.96
N ARG A 32 14.90 12.54 -20.51
CA ARG A 32 15.56 11.53 -21.34
C ARG A 32 14.49 10.95 -22.25
N HIS A 33 14.71 11.07 -23.55
CA HIS A 33 13.67 10.82 -24.56
C HIS A 33 13.31 9.32 -24.71
N ASP A 34 14.09 8.43 -24.10
CA ASP A 34 13.82 6.99 -24.08
C ASP A 34 14.02 6.44 -22.67
N VAL A 35 12.96 5.88 -22.07
CA VAL A 35 13.00 5.21 -20.77
C VAL A 35 12.56 3.77 -20.93
N VAL A 36 13.53 2.86 -20.89
CA VAL A 36 13.28 1.41 -20.89
C VAL A 36 13.22 0.93 -19.44
N ILE A 37 12.05 0.44 -19.04
CA ILE A 37 11.81 -0.09 -17.71
C ILE A 37 11.77 -1.60 -17.82
N ASP A 38 12.79 -2.24 -17.26
CA ASP A 38 12.78 -3.69 -17.11
C ASP A 38 11.86 -4.08 -15.94
N ILE A 39 10.63 -4.46 -16.29
CA ILE A 39 9.74 -5.19 -15.40
C ILE A 39 10.04 -6.66 -15.64
N ALA A 40 10.60 -7.34 -14.65
CA ALA A 40 10.79 -8.79 -14.74
C ALA A 40 9.43 -9.50 -14.82
N ARG A 41 8.92 -9.69 -16.04
CA ARG A 41 7.84 -10.60 -16.39
C ARG A 41 8.46 -11.96 -16.69
N HIS A 42 8.74 -12.74 -15.65
CA HIS A 42 8.69 -14.19 -15.83
C HIS A 42 7.37 -14.63 -15.22
N GLU A 43 6.36 -14.53 -16.08
CA GLU A 43 4.98 -14.81 -15.78
C GLU A 43 4.83 -16.27 -15.36
N ALA A 44 4.20 -16.43 -14.20
CA ALA A 44 3.69 -17.69 -13.75
C ALA A 44 2.76 -18.27 -14.83
N ARG A 45 3.13 -19.43 -15.39
CA ARG A 45 2.12 -20.34 -15.96
C ARG A 45 1.28 -20.86 -14.80
N VAL A 46 0.13 -20.24 -14.57
CA VAL A 46 -1.01 -20.97 -14.05
C VAL A 46 -1.49 -21.83 -15.21
N HIS A 47 -1.07 -23.10 -15.25
CA HIS A 47 -1.88 -24.07 -15.98
C HIS A 47 -3.27 -23.98 -15.36
N ALA A 48 -4.27 -23.76 -16.22
CA ALA A 48 -5.67 -23.88 -15.85
C ALA A 48 -5.90 -25.27 -15.22
N ALA A 49 -5.77 -25.36 -13.91
CA ALA A 49 -6.49 -26.32 -13.13
C ALA A 49 -7.90 -25.74 -13.03
N GLU A 50 -8.80 -26.22 -13.90
CA GLU A 50 -10.26 -25.98 -13.84
C GLU A 50 -10.90 -26.51 -12.53
N ARG A 51 -10.17 -26.54 -11.41
CA ARG A 51 -10.62 -27.01 -10.09
C ARG A 51 -10.20 -26.13 -8.91
N GLU A 52 -9.47 -25.04 -9.12
CA GLU A 52 -9.16 -24.07 -8.03
C GLU A 52 -9.79 -22.69 -8.21
N ILE A 53 -10.44 -22.42 -9.35
CA ILE A 53 -11.20 -21.17 -9.58
C ILE A 53 -12.56 -21.18 -8.85
N GLU A 54 -13.11 -22.34 -8.51
CA GLU A 54 -14.32 -22.42 -7.67
C GLU A 54 -14.07 -21.96 -6.21
N GLN A 55 -12.83 -21.93 -5.70
CA GLN A 55 -12.59 -21.54 -4.29
C GLN A 55 -12.23 -20.06 -4.09
N VAL A 56 -12.05 -19.28 -5.16
CA VAL A 56 -11.75 -17.84 -5.05
C VAL A 56 -12.90 -16.97 -5.59
N ILE A 57 -13.77 -17.51 -6.44
CA ILE A 57 -14.99 -16.82 -6.89
C ILE A 57 -16.09 -16.87 -5.82
N ASP A 58 -16.17 -17.93 -5.01
CA ASP A 58 -17.11 -18.05 -3.87
C ASP A 58 -16.83 -17.07 -2.71
N HIS A 59 -15.84 -16.18 -2.81
CA HIS A 59 -15.57 -15.16 -1.80
C HIS A 59 -15.82 -13.72 -2.26
N VAL A 60 -16.30 -13.52 -3.49
CA VAL A 60 -16.71 -12.21 -4.00
C VAL A 60 -18.17 -12.23 -4.49
N ASP A 61 -18.70 -13.37 -4.92
CA ASP A 61 -20.08 -13.46 -5.44
C ASP A 61 -21.17 -13.76 -4.38
N ASP A 62 -20.79 -14.10 -3.14
CA ASP A 62 -21.75 -14.31 -2.03
C ASP A 62 -22.22 -12.99 -1.36
N ASP A 63 -21.69 -11.84 -1.78
CA ASP A 63 -22.09 -10.52 -1.27
C ASP A 63 -23.39 -9.96 -1.92
N GLU A 64 -23.96 -10.62 -2.94
CA GLU A 64 -25.17 -10.11 -3.63
C GLU A 64 -26.52 -10.74 -3.22
N HIS A 65 -26.57 -11.75 -2.34
CA HIS A 65 -27.84 -12.49 -2.08
C HIS A 65 -28.31 -12.55 -0.62
N ALA A 66 -28.11 -11.49 0.17
CA ALA A 66 -28.66 -11.40 1.52
C ALA A 66 -29.43 -10.09 1.80
N ALA A 67 -30.48 -9.83 1.02
CA ALA A 67 -31.53 -8.88 1.41
C ALA A 67 -32.93 -9.44 1.07
N PRO A 68 -33.84 -9.64 2.06
CA PRO A 68 -35.20 -10.07 1.76
C PRO A 68 -36.01 -8.93 1.13
N PRO A 69 -36.88 -9.21 0.14
CA PRO A 69 -37.68 -8.17 -0.52
C PRO A 69 -38.74 -7.61 0.42
N HIS A 70 -38.69 -6.30 0.66
CA HIS A 70 -39.77 -5.57 1.33
C HIS A 70 -41.03 -5.55 0.46
N ARG A 71 -42.11 -6.15 0.98
CA ARG A 71 -43.47 -6.06 0.45
C ARG A 71 -43.95 -4.60 0.50
N ALA A 72 -44.13 -3.96 -0.66
CA ALA A 72 -44.89 -2.72 -0.79
C ALA A 72 -46.34 -3.03 -1.22
N SER A 73 -47.28 -2.50 -0.44
CA SER A 73 -48.72 -2.59 -0.60
C SER A 73 -49.26 -1.87 -1.84
N ARG A 74 -50.31 -2.45 -2.44
CA ARG A 74 -51.15 -1.91 -3.52
C ARG A 74 -51.49 -0.42 -3.37
N VAL A 75 -51.21 0.39 -4.39
CA VAL A 75 -51.96 1.62 -4.71
C VAL A 75 -52.16 1.73 -6.23
N ARG A 76 -53.31 2.29 -6.61
CA ARG A 76 -54.05 2.21 -7.88
C ARG A 76 -53.40 2.92 -9.09
N ARG A 77 -53.74 2.41 -10.28
CA ARG A 77 -53.59 3.04 -11.60
C ARG A 77 -54.12 4.48 -11.63
N LEU A 78 -53.41 5.36 -12.34
CA LEU A 78 -54.00 6.47 -13.09
C LEU A 78 -53.25 6.63 -14.41
N ASP A 79 -54.03 6.61 -15.50
CA ASP A 79 -53.60 6.75 -16.89
C ASP A 79 -53.48 8.23 -17.32
N ARG A 80 -52.63 8.46 -18.34
CA ARG A 80 -52.57 9.57 -19.34
C ARG A 80 -51.96 10.93 -18.93
N LEU A 81 -50.89 11.35 -19.61
CA LEU A 81 -50.90 12.22 -20.81
C LEU A 81 -49.47 12.41 -21.40
N GLU A 82 -49.38 12.34 -22.73
CA GLU A 82 -48.25 12.35 -23.69
C GLU A 82 -47.46 13.69 -23.84
N PRO A 83 -46.34 13.86 -24.63
CA PRO A 83 -45.99 13.18 -25.90
C PRO A 83 -44.48 12.80 -26.16
N PRO A 84 -44.17 12.12 -27.28
CA PRO A 84 -42.92 11.40 -27.50
C PRO A 84 -41.86 12.21 -28.27
N ILE A 85 -40.59 12.09 -27.86
CA ILE A 85 -39.44 12.49 -28.70
C ILE A 85 -38.92 11.23 -29.40
N ALA A 86 -39.05 11.23 -30.72
CA ALA A 86 -38.62 10.15 -31.59
C ALA A 86 -37.09 9.95 -31.54
N HIS A 87 -36.64 8.78 -31.08
CA HIS A 87 -35.30 8.30 -31.37
C HIS A 87 -35.20 7.96 -32.85
N ARG A 88 -34.47 8.76 -33.62
CA ARG A 88 -33.92 8.32 -34.91
C ARG A 88 -32.88 7.24 -34.63
N THR A 89 -33.25 5.98 -34.80
CA THR A 89 -32.32 4.86 -34.87
C THR A 89 -31.55 4.95 -36.19
N GLY A 90 -30.32 5.46 -36.13
CA GLY A 90 -29.31 5.11 -37.13
C GLY A 90 -28.97 3.63 -37.01
N PRO A 91 -28.55 2.95 -38.10
CA PRO A 91 -28.11 1.57 -38.01
C PRO A 91 -26.90 1.49 -37.05
N PRO A 92 -26.73 0.38 -36.31
CA PRO A 92 -25.57 0.23 -35.44
C PRO A 92 -24.33 0.42 -36.30
N ALA A 93 -23.52 1.43 -35.97
CA ALA A 93 -22.15 1.50 -36.45
C ALA A 93 -21.54 0.15 -36.07
N GLY A 94 -21.23 -0.66 -37.10
CA GLY A 94 -20.78 -2.03 -36.91
C GLY A 94 -19.70 -2.04 -35.86
N ALA A 95 -19.90 -2.86 -34.83
CA ALA A 95 -18.87 -3.18 -33.88
C ALA A 95 -17.64 -3.59 -34.72
N ARG A 96 -16.68 -2.67 -34.87
CA ARG A 96 -15.34 -3.07 -35.25
C ARG A 96 -14.93 -3.97 -34.11
N ARG A 97 -14.99 -5.28 -34.35
CA ARG A 97 -14.12 -6.23 -33.67
C ARG A 97 -12.77 -5.53 -33.64
N LEU A 98 -12.36 -5.11 -32.44
CA LEU A 98 -10.95 -4.98 -32.15
C LEU A 98 -10.42 -6.36 -32.50
N ASP A 99 -9.78 -6.47 -33.66
CA ASP A 99 -8.95 -7.62 -33.95
C ASP A 99 -7.96 -7.66 -32.78
N SER A 100 -8.20 -8.60 -31.88
CA SER A 100 -7.26 -8.99 -30.86
C SER A 100 -6.00 -9.41 -31.62
N ARG A 101 -5.05 -8.49 -31.77
CA ARG A 101 -3.71 -8.84 -32.20
C ARG A 101 -3.23 -9.91 -31.22
N PRO A 102 -2.72 -11.06 -31.69
CA PRO A 102 -2.22 -12.10 -30.82
C PRO A 102 -0.87 -11.65 -30.26
N HIS A 103 -0.88 -10.81 -29.23
CA HIS A 103 0.36 -10.31 -28.62
C HIS A 103 0.79 -11.08 -27.36
N VAL A 104 0.02 -12.04 -26.87
CA VAL A 104 0.56 -13.06 -25.96
C VAL A 104 0.96 -14.27 -26.80
N GLY A 105 2.01 -14.08 -27.60
CA GLY A 105 2.65 -15.20 -28.29
C GLY A 105 3.35 -16.07 -27.25
N GLU A 106 3.14 -17.38 -27.31
CA GLU A 106 3.99 -18.36 -26.64
C GLU A 106 5.40 -18.30 -27.25
N HIS A 107 6.22 -17.34 -26.81
CA HIS A 107 7.61 -17.25 -27.22
C HIS A 107 8.52 -17.46 -26.01
N ARG A 108 9.44 -18.41 -26.19
CA ARG A 108 10.49 -18.83 -25.24
C ARG A 108 11.69 -17.86 -25.22
N ASP A 109 11.56 -16.68 -25.82
CA ASP A 109 12.64 -15.72 -26.06
C ASP A 109 12.39 -14.42 -25.28
N ASP A 110 13.47 -13.67 -24.99
CA ASP A 110 13.44 -12.33 -24.39
C ASP A 110 12.30 -11.49 -24.99
N GLN A 111 11.33 -11.07 -24.18
CA GLN A 111 10.22 -10.20 -24.63
C GLN A 111 10.60 -8.74 -24.44
N ASP A 112 10.83 -8.05 -25.56
CA ASP A 112 10.99 -6.61 -25.63
C ASP A 112 9.66 -5.97 -26.06
N ASP A 113 8.90 -5.44 -25.09
CA ASP A 113 7.64 -4.75 -25.35
C ASP A 113 7.87 -3.25 -25.50
N ALA A 114 7.71 -2.74 -26.72
CA ALA A 114 7.64 -1.30 -27.00
C ALA A 114 6.19 -0.81 -26.88
N GLY A 115 6.00 0.34 -26.22
CA GLY A 115 4.70 0.99 -26.10
C GLY A 115 4.83 2.51 -26.20
N ASP A 116 3.88 3.13 -26.89
CA ASP A 116 3.77 4.60 -27.00
C ASP A 116 3.50 5.26 -25.64
N ALA A 117 2.94 4.49 -24.70
CA ALA A 117 2.81 4.82 -23.30
C ALA A 117 2.89 3.54 -22.45
N VAL A 118 3.43 3.65 -21.23
CA VAL A 118 3.57 2.56 -20.27
C VAL A 118 2.84 2.93 -18.98
N VAL A 119 2.04 2.02 -18.44
CA VAL A 119 1.29 2.24 -17.20
C VAL A 119 1.77 1.25 -16.13
N LEU A 120 2.29 1.77 -15.01
CA LEU A 120 2.69 0.98 -13.86
C LEU A 120 1.57 0.91 -12.82
N ALA A 121 0.97 -0.27 -12.67
CA ALA A 121 -0.07 -0.58 -11.69
C ALA A 121 0.41 -1.67 -10.71
N THR A 122 1.68 -1.62 -10.29
CA THR A 122 2.39 -2.75 -9.65
C THR A 122 2.21 -2.88 -8.14
N GLY A 123 1.37 -2.02 -7.54
CA GLY A 123 1.11 -2.00 -6.10
C GLY A 123 2.27 -1.44 -5.26
N GLY A 124 2.13 -1.56 -3.95
CA GLY A 124 3.06 -1.01 -2.96
C GLY A 124 4.25 -1.89 -2.59
N TYR A 125 5.07 -1.37 -1.67
CA TYR A 125 6.39 -1.91 -1.30
C TYR A 125 6.54 -2.28 0.18
N SER A 126 5.45 -2.50 0.93
CA SER A 126 5.50 -2.89 2.36
C SER A 126 6.32 -4.16 2.63
N ASN A 127 6.57 -5.01 1.63
CA ASN A 127 7.42 -6.18 1.79
C ASN A 127 8.90 -5.85 2.03
N VAL A 128 9.35 -4.60 1.90
CA VAL A 128 10.68 -4.17 2.39
C VAL A 128 10.89 -4.50 3.88
N TYR A 129 9.79 -4.59 4.65
CA TYR A 129 9.78 -4.99 6.06
C TYR A 129 9.81 -6.51 6.28
N TYR A 130 9.87 -7.32 5.22
CA TYR A 130 9.70 -8.79 5.20
C TYR A 130 8.32 -9.25 5.71
N LEU A 131 8.01 -9.02 6.98
CA LEU A 131 6.70 -9.29 7.57
C LEU A 131 5.80 -8.07 7.41
N SER A 132 4.86 -8.18 6.48
CA SER A 132 3.81 -7.19 6.25
C SER A 132 2.46 -7.90 6.04
N THR A 133 1.40 -7.12 5.91
CA THR A 133 0.09 -7.68 5.51
C THR A 133 -0.02 -7.95 4.01
N ASN A 134 0.92 -7.46 3.21
CA ASN A 134 0.85 -7.54 1.75
C ASN A 134 0.99 -9.00 1.29
N ALA A 135 0.57 -9.28 0.06
CA ALA A 135 0.88 -10.55 -0.57
C ALA A 135 2.40 -10.65 -0.78
N LYS A 136 2.96 -11.87 -0.73
CA LYS A 136 4.41 -12.09 -0.87
C LYS A 136 4.99 -11.55 -2.18
N GLY A 137 4.17 -11.47 -3.22
CA GLY A 137 4.56 -10.94 -4.54
C GLY A 137 4.58 -9.41 -4.65
N CYS A 138 4.00 -8.66 -3.70
CA CYS A 138 4.06 -7.19 -3.72
C CYS A 138 5.52 -6.72 -3.62
N ASN A 139 5.96 -5.88 -4.55
CA ASN A 139 7.37 -5.50 -4.63
C ASN A 139 7.57 -4.10 -5.20
N VAL A 140 8.68 -3.47 -4.81
CA VAL A 140 9.08 -2.15 -5.33
C VAL A 140 9.70 -2.21 -6.74
N THR A 141 10.06 -3.40 -7.24
CA THR A 141 10.91 -3.59 -8.44
C THR A 141 10.58 -2.68 -9.62
N ALA A 142 9.32 -2.66 -10.09
CA ALA A 142 8.96 -1.92 -11.29
C ALA A 142 9.13 -0.40 -11.09
N ILE A 143 8.55 0.12 -10.00
CA ILE A 143 8.65 1.55 -9.66
C ILE A 143 10.08 1.97 -9.28
N TRP A 144 10.86 1.09 -8.63
CA TRP A 144 12.27 1.36 -8.33
C TRP A 144 13.12 1.43 -9.59
N ARG A 145 12.91 0.51 -10.53
CA ARG A 145 13.67 0.50 -11.80
C ARG A 145 13.26 1.66 -12.69
N ALA A 146 11.99 2.05 -12.70
CA ALA A 146 11.54 3.30 -13.32
C ALA A 146 12.25 4.51 -12.69
N HIS A 147 12.35 4.55 -11.36
CA HIS A 147 13.03 5.62 -10.65
C HIS A 147 14.52 5.74 -11.03
N LYS A 148 15.21 4.61 -11.16
CA LYS A 148 16.60 4.56 -11.66
C LYS A 148 16.76 5.09 -13.09
N ARG A 149 15.67 5.29 -13.83
CA ARG A 149 15.62 5.79 -15.21
C ARG A 149 15.02 7.18 -15.35
N GLY A 150 14.83 7.89 -14.23
CA GLY A 150 14.44 9.30 -14.25
C GLY A 150 13.03 9.59 -13.72
N ALA A 151 12.24 8.57 -13.38
CA ALA A 151 11.00 8.80 -12.65
C ALA A 151 11.32 9.28 -11.23
N ALA A 152 10.72 10.36 -10.74
CA ALA A 152 10.93 10.78 -9.36
C ALA A 152 10.17 9.85 -8.39
N PHE A 153 10.75 9.58 -7.21
CA PHE A 153 10.11 8.78 -6.16
C PHE A 153 9.67 9.68 -5.02
N ALA A 154 8.36 9.75 -4.76
CA ALA A 154 7.77 10.63 -3.78
C ALA A 154 7.57 9.95 -2.42
N ASN A 155 8.00 10.62 -1.35
CA ASN A 155 7.78 10.27 0.06
C ASN A 155 7.98 8.78 0.42
N PRO A 156 9.11 8.13 0.06
CA PRO A 156 9.30 6.70 0.28
C PRO A 156 9.21 6.30 1.76
N GLY A 157 9.47 7.22 2.69
CA GLY A 157 9.31 7.00 4.13
C GLY A 157 7.87 6.93 4.62
N PHE A 158 6.86 7.23 3.80
CA PHE A 158 5.45 7.24 4.23
C PHE A 158 4.80 5.86 4.03
N THR A 159 4.99 4.99 5.02
CA THR A 159 4.35 3.67 5.09
C THR A 159 3.40 3.59 6.28
N GLN A 160 2.13 3.26 6.02
CA GLN A 160 1.11 3.07 7.03
C GLN A 160 1.23 1.72 7.72
N ILE A 161 1.03 1.75 9.03
CA ILE A 161 0.96 0.57 9.88
C ILE A 161 -0.51 0.37 10.27
N HIS A 162 -0.98 -0.87 10.13
CA HIS A 162 -2.32 -1.26 10.55
C HIS A 162 -2.29 -1.75 12.00
N PRO A 163 -3.25 -1.37 12.87
CA PRO A 163 -3.20 -1.70 14.30
C PRO A 163 -3.66 -3.13 14.63
N THR A 164 -4.50 -3.74 13.79
CA THR A 164 -5.19 -5.01 14.10
C THR A 164 -4.72 -6.15 13.20
N CYS A 165 -3.48 -6.61 13.36
CA CYS A 165 -2.99 -7.81 12.67
C CYS A 165 -2.80 -8.96 13.66
N ILE A 166 -2.96 -10.21 13.22
CA ILE A 166 -2.63 -11.36 14.06
C ILE A 166 -1.12 -11.30 14.36
N PRO A 167 -0.69 -11.36 15.64
CA PRO A 167 0.71 -11.31 16.02
C PRO A 167 1.55 -12.39 15.34
N GLN A 168 2.86 -12.13 15.28
CA GLN A 168 3.80 -13.12 14.81
C GLN A 168 3.80 -14.34 15.75
N THR A 169 3.57 -15.53 15.21
CA THR A 169 3.59 -16.80 15.95
C THR A 169 4.91 -17.55 15.82
N GLY A 170 5.73 -17.24 14.80
CA GLY A 170 7.03 -17.88 14.63
C GLY A 170 7.86 -17.34 13.46
N ALA A 171 9.08 -17.87 13.33
CA ALA A 171 10.06 -17.44 12.33
C ALA A 171 9.81 -17.97 10.90
N HIS A 172 8.82 -18.85 10.73
CA HIS A 172 8.45 -19.47 9.44
C HIS A 172 7.27 -18.76 8.75
N GLN A 173 6.68 -17.73 9.38
CA GLN A 173 5.58 -16.99 8.78
C GLN A 173 6.06 -16.21 7.56
N SER A 174 5.28 -16.29 6.48
CA SER A 174 5.55 -15.60 5.22
C SER A 174 4.92 -14.21 5.14
N LYS A 175 3.86 -13.97 5.93
CA LYS A 175 3.15 -12.69 6.05
C LYS A 175 2.39 -12.60 7.37
N LEU A 176 1.92 -11.40 7.71
CA LEU A 176 1.01 -11.15 8.82
C LEU A 176 -0.43 -11.05 8.30
N THR A 177 -1.39 -11.64 9.03
CA THR A 177 -2.79 -11.60 8.63
C THR A 177 -3.48 -10.38 9.19
N LEU A 178 -4.07 -9.58 8.31
CA LEU A 178 -4.90 -8.43 8.66
C LEU A 178 -6.23 -8.90 9.26
N MET A 179 -6.61 -8.33 10.40
CA MET A 179 -7.98 -8.37 10.89
C MET A 179 -8.62 -7.00 10.63
N SER A 180 -9.82 -6.98 10.04
CA SER A 180 -10.45 -5.72 9.59
C SER A 180 -10.55 -4.68 10.71
N GLU A 181 -10.28 -3.42 10.37
CA GLU A 181 -10.50 -2.28 11.25
C GLU A 181 -11.95 -2.21 11.77
N SER A 182 -12.92 -2.71 11.01
CA SER A 182 -14.34 -2.73 11.42
C SER A 182 -14.58 -3.47 12.74
N LEU A 183 -13.68 -4.36 13.16
CA LEU A 183 -13.76 -5.03 14.46
C LEU A 183 -13.61 -4.05 15.64
N ARG A 184 -12.88 -2.94 15.46
CA ARG A 184 -12.74 -1.90 16.50
C ARG A 184 -14.01 -1.08 16.73
N ASN A 185 -14.97 -1.13 15.80
CA ASN A 185 -16.25 -0.44 15.95
C ASN A 185 -17.08 -1.01 17.10
N ASP A 186 -17.02 -2.33 17.30
CA ASP A 186 -17.76 -3.03 18.34
C ASP A 186 -16.84 -3.67 19.40
N GLY A 187 -15.54 -3.83 19.11
CA GLY A 187 -14.55 -4.42 20.00
C GLY A 187 -13.85 -3.40 20.89
N ARG A 188 -13.49 -3.83 22.10
CA ARG A 188 -12.71 -3.05 23.05
C ARG A 188 -11.29 -3.57 23.14
N ILE A 189 -10.31 -2.66 23.14
CA ILE A 189 -8.90 -3.02 23.14
C ILE A 189 -8.31 -2.81 24.53
N TRP A 190 -7.63 -3.83 25.05
CA TRP A 190 -7.04 -3.75 26.38
C TRP A 190 -5.77 -4.59 26.54
N VAL A 191 -5.00 -4.25 27.56
CA VAL A 191 -3.88 -5.05 28.09
C VAL A 191 -4.06 -5.24 29.59
N PRO A 192 -3.47 -6.29 30.19
CA PRO A 192 -3.38 -6.39 31.64
C PRO A 192 -2.63 -5.18 32.23
N LYS A 193 -3.08 -4.66 33.37
CA LYS A 193 -2.34 -3.63 34.12
C LYS A 193 -1.01 -4.15 34.65
N ARG A 194 -0.97 -5.44 35.01
CA ARG A 194 0.22 -6.11 35.56
C ARG A 194 1.14 -6.58 34.43
N GLN A 195 2.43 -6.27 34.54
CA GLN A 195 3.47 -6.81 33.65
C GLN A 195 3.61 -8.32 33.81
N GLY A 196 3.92 -9.02 32.73
CA GLY A 196 4.13 -10.48 32.75
C GLY A 196 2.89 -11.27 33.18
N GLU A 197 1.69 -10.73 32.94
CA GLU A 197 0.45 -11.43 33.24
C GLU A 197 0.31 -12.71 32.39
N THR A 198 0.09 -13.85 33.04
CA THR A 198 -0.03 -15.17 32.39
C THR A 198 -1.41 -15.80 32.54
N ARG A 199 -2.31 -15.19 33.33
CA ARG A 199 -3.69 -15.69 33.47
C ARG A 199 -4.39 -15.67 32.10
N PRO A 200 -5.22 -16.68 31.78
CA PRO A 200 -6.11 -16.61 30.64
C PRO A 200 -6.99 -15.34 30.68
N PRO A 201 -7.31 -14.72 29.54
CA PRO A 201 -8.00 -13.42 29.50
C PRO A 201 -9.36 -13.42 30.22
N HIS A 202 -10.08 -14.54 30.21
CA HIS A 202 -11.37 -14.68 30.90
C HIS A 202 -11.24 -14.68 32.44
N GLN A 203 -10.04 -14.89 32.99
CA GLN A 203 -9.75 -14.86 34.43
C GLN A 203 -9.17 -13.52 34.89
N ILE A 204 -8.92 -12.59 33.98
CA ILE A 204 -8.47 -11.22 34.29
C ILE A 204 -9.72 -10.37 34.55
N PRO A 205 -9.95 -9.94 35.79
CA PRO A 205 -11.14 -9.18 36.14
C PRO A 205 -11.09 -7.77 35.52
N GLU A 206 -12.24 -7.11 35.38
CA GLU A 206 -12.36 -5.85 34.63
C GLU A 206 -11.45 -4.75 35.21
N GLU A 207 -11.30 -4.70 36.54
CA GLU A 207 -10.44 -3.75 37.23
C GLU A 207 -8.94 -3.94 36.96
N ASP A 208 -8.52 -5.13 36.51
CA ASP A 208 -7.14 -5.45 36.14
C ASP A 208 -6.84 -5.17 34.66
N ARG A 209 -7.84 -4.72 33.89
CA ARG A 209 -7.70 -4.40 32.45
C ARG A 209 -7.44 -2.91 32.26
N ASP A 210 -6.49 -2.57 31.39
CA ASP A 210 -6.25 -1.20 30.93
C ASP A 210 -6.74 -1.06 29.48
N TYR A 211 -7.89 -0.41 29.32
CA TYR A 211 -8.41 0.04 28.03
C TYR A 211 -7.67 1.32 27.61
N TYR A 212 -6.38 1.17 27.30
CA TYR A 212 -5.45 2.29 27.15
C TYR A 212 -5.88 3.30 26.09
N LEU A 213 -6.52 2.88 24.99
CA LEU A 213 -7.06 3.81 23.98
C LEU A 213 -8.24 4.63 24.49
N GLU A 214 -9.18 4.00 25.20
CA GLU A 214 -10.33 4.67 25.82
C GLU A 214 -9.88 5.66 26.90
N ARG A 215 -8.83 5.31 27.65
CA ARG A 215 -8.23 6.18 28.68
C ARG A 215 -7.46 7.36 28.09
N LEU A 216 -6.68 7.15 27.04
CA LEU A 216 -5.85 8.19 26.42
C LEU A 216 -6.64 9.11 25.48
N TYR A 217 -7.65 8.58 24.80
CA TYR A 217 -8.44 9.29 23.79
C TYR A 217 -9.95 9.14 24.06
N PRO A 218 -10.51 9.73 25.13
CA PRO A 218 -11.91 9.50 25.51
C PRO A 218 -12.94 9.82 24.42
N SER A 219 -12.63 10.78 23.55
CA SER A 219 -13.50 11.19 22.43
C SER A 219 -13.59 10.15 21.30
N TYR A 220 -12.56 9.33 21.13
CA TYR A 220 -12.46 8.35 20.02
C TYR A 220 -12.44 6.89 20.50
N GLY A 221 -11.83 6.63 21.65
CA GLY A 221 -11.60 5.30 22.20
C GLY A 221 -10.92 4.38 21.17
N ASN A 222 -11.53 3.22 20.93
CA ASN A 222 -11.02 2.23 19.98
C ASN A 222 -11.09 2.70 18.52
N LEU A 223 -11.75 3.82 18.21
CA LEU A 223 -11.78 4.46 16.89
C LEU A 223 -10.67 5.50 16.70
N ALA A 224 -9.68 5.55 17.60
CA ALA A 224 -8.47 6.33 17.38
C ALA A 224 -7.84 5.99 16.00
N PRO A 225 -7.21 6.97 15.34
CA PRO A 225 -6.53 6.76 14.06
C PRO A 225 -5.53 5.62 14.10
N ARG A 226 -5.32 4.98 12.94
CA ARG A 226 -4.44 3.81 12.81
C ARG A 226 -3.03 4.05 13.35
N ASP A 227 -2.42 5.18 13.01
CA ASP A 227 -1.07 5.52 13.47
C ASP A 227 -1.00 5.64 15.00
N ILE A 228 -1.98 6.29 15.63
CA ILE A 228 -2.10 6.38 17.09
C ILE A 228 -2.34 5.01 17.71
N ALA A 229 -3.33 4.26 17.23
CA ALA A 229 -3.69 2.96 17.76
C ALA A 229 -2.50 1.98 17.68
N SER A 230 -1.75 2.02 16.57
CA SER A 230 -0.54 1.23 16.38
C SER A 230 0.57 1.64 17.35
N ARG A 231 0.90 2.95 17.46
CA ARG A 231 1.94 3.44 18.38
C ARG A 231 1.62 3.05 19.82
N ARG A 232 0.41 3.32 20.29
CA ARG A 232 0.02 3.00 21.67
C ARG A 232 0.02 1.50 21.94
N ALA A 233 -0.39 0.66 20.98
CA ALA A 233 -0.29 -0.79 21.11
C ALA A 233 1.18 -1.27 21.26
N LYS A 234 2.11 -0.68 20.49
CA LYS A 234 3.54 -0.97 20.64
C LYS A 234 4.08 -0.49 21.98
N GLU A 235 3.81 0.74 22.38
CA GLU A 235 4.29 1.30 23.66
C GLU A 235 3.89 0.43 24.86
N VAL A 236 2.61 0.03 24.96
CA VAL A 236 2.17 -0.84 26.07
C VAL A 236 2.80 -2.23 26.02
N CYS A 237 3.18 -2.73 24.84
CA CYS A 237 3.93 -3.98 24.72
C CYS A 237 5.39 -3.81 25.15
N ASP A 238 6.04 -2.72 24.74
CA ASP A 238 7.42 -2.38 25.12
C ASP A 238 7.55 -2.13 26.65
N GLU A 239 6.48 -1.67 27.30
CA GLU A 239 6.36 -1.58 28.77
C GLU A 239 6.25 -2.95 29.48
N GLY A 240 6.25 -4.07 28.74
CA GLY A 240 6.13 -5.43 29.30
C GLY A 240 4.71 -5.83 29.69
N ARG A 241 3.68 -5.10 29.22
CA ARG A 241 2.26 -5.43 29.45
C ARG A 241 1.62 -6.16 28.26
N GLY A 242 2.36 -6.37 27.18
CA GLY A 242 1.88 -7.09 26.02
C GLY A 242 1.60 -8.57 26.29
N VAL A 243 0.75 -9.17 25.46
CA VAL A 243 0.17 -10.50 25.68
C VAL A 243 0.57 -11.49 24.57
N GLY A 244 0.49 -12.78 24.89
CA GLY A 244 0.86 -13.85 23.97
C GLY A 244 2.38 -14.08 23.87
N PRO A 245 2.82 -15.03 23.02
CA PRO A 245 4.23 -15.35 22.85
C PRO A 245 5.05 -14.13 22.44
N GLY A 246 6.16 -13.88 23.14
CA GLY A 246 7.04 -12.74 22.88
C GLY A 246 6.53 -11.38 23.38
N GLY A 247 5.33 -11.30 23.96
CA GLY A 247 4.77 -10.04 24.49
C GLY A 247 4.39 -9.02 23.41
N HIS A 248 4.30 -9.43 22.14
CA HIS A 248 3.92 -8.55 21.03
C HIS A 248 2.44 -8.72 20.69
N GLY A 249 1.57 -8.26 21.59
CA GLY A 249 0.13 -8.35 21.37
C GLY A 249 -0.67 -7.57 22.41
N VAL A 250 -1.86 -7.14 22.00
CA VAL A 250 -2.91 -6.60 22.87
C VAL A 250 -4.21 -7.36 22.61
N TYR A 251 -5.16 -7.34 23.54
CA TYR A 251 -6.45 -7.99 23.35
C TYR A 251 -7.43 -7.09 22.61
N LEU A 252 -8.19 -7.67 21.67
CA LEU A 252 -9.36 -7.10 21.03
C LEU A 252 -10.58 -7.97 21.39
N ASP A 253 -11.45 -7.45 22.25
CA ASP A 253 -12.52 -8.19 22.91
C ASP A 253 -13.90 -7.72 22.41
N LEU A 254 -14.68 -8.64 21.83
CA LEU A 254 -16.06 -8.39 21.39
C LEU A 254 -17.12 -8.86 22.40
N ARG A 255 -16.73 -9.33 23.60
CA ARG A 255 -17.66 -9.84 24.63
C ARG A 255 -18.83 -8.89 24.89
N ASP A 256 -18.55 -7.59 25.04
CA ASP A 256 -19.57 -6.60 25.38
C ASP A 256 -20.55 -6.39 24.22
N ALA A 257 -20.07 -6.40 22.98
CA ALA A 257 -20.91 -6.32 21.79
C ALA A 257 -21.74 -7.59 21.58
N ILE A 258 -21.15 -8.78 21.84
CA ILE A 258 -21.86 -10.06 21.80
C ILE A 258 -22.98 -10.09 22.83
N ALA A 259 -22.72 -9.63 24.06
CA ALA A 259 -23.72 -9.56 25.11
C ALA A 259 -24.86 -8.59 24.77
N ARG A 260 -24.52 -7.44 24.16
CA ARG A 260 -25.48 -6.37 23.81
C ARG A 260 -26.32 -6.69 22.57
N LEU A 261 -25.71 -7.23 21.51
CA LEU A 261 -26.34 -7.43 20.19
C LEU A 261 -26.73 -8.89 19.92
N GLY A 262 -26.16 -9.83 20.67
CA GLY A 262 -26.35 -11.27 20.47
C GLY A 262 -25.41 -11.86 19.42
N ARG A 263 -25.11 -13.15 19.58
CA ARG A 263 -24.16 -13.90 18.72
C ARG A 263 -24.50 -13.81 17.23
N ARG A 264 -25.79 -13.88 16.87
CA ARG A 264 -26.25 -13.87 15.47
C ARG A 264 -25.85 -12.57 14.75
N VAL A 265 -26.09 -11.42 15.37
CA VAL A 265 -25.77 -10.10 14.77
C VAL A 265 -24.27 -9.92 14.61
N ILE A 266 -23.48 -10.38 15.60
CA ILE A 266 -22.02 -10.35 15.52
C ILE A 266 -21.50 -11.30 14.43
N ALA A 267 -22.10 -12.48 14.28
CA ALA A 267 -21.76 -13.41 13.21
C ALA A 267 -22.08 -12.86 11.81
N GLU A 268 -23.23 -12.19 11.65
CA GLU A 268 -23.59 -11.50 10.39
C GLU A 268 -22.58 -10.40 10.03
N ARG A 269 -22.01 -9.68 11.01
CA ARG A 269 -21.04 -8.61 10.77
C ARG A 269 -19.60 -9.09 10.58
N TYR A 270 -19.20 -10.12 11.33
CA TYR A 270 -17.79 -10.46 11.56
C TYR A 270 -17.50 -11.96 11.46
N GLY A 271 -18.47 -12.80 11.10
CA GLY A 271 -18.35 -14.26 11.09
C GLY A 271 -17.14 -14.75 10.28
N ASN A 272 -16.95 -14.22 9.07
CA ASN A 272 -15.83 -14.57 8.21
C ASN A 272 -14.47 -14.22 8.86
N LEU A 273 -14.40 -13.08 9.58
CA LEU A 273 -13.18 -12.68 10.30
C LEU A 273 -12.93 -13.60 11.50
N PHE A 274 -13.99 -13.98 12.22
CA PHE A 274 -13.87 -14.87 13.39
C PHE A 274 -13.41 -16.26 12.96
N GLU A 275 -13.97 -16.79 11.87
CA GLU A 275 -13.56 -18.06 11.29
C GLU A 275 -12.11 -18.00 10.82
N MET A 276 -11.71 -16.95 10.09
CA MET A 276 -10.33 -16.77 9.65
C MET A 276 -9.36 -16.75 10.85
N TYR A 277 -9.69 -16.00 11.90
CA TYR A 277 -8.87 -15.95 13.11
C TYR A 277 -8.78 -17.33 13.79
N GLN A 278 -9.90 -18.04 13.93
CA GLN A 278 -9.95 -19.37 14.53
C GLN A 278 -9.14 -20.40 13.72
N ARG A 279 -9.21 -20.36 12.38
CA ARG A 279 -8.41 -21.24 11.51
C ARG A 279 -6.90 -21.01 11.66
N ILE A 280 -6.49 -19.76 11.91
CA ILE A 280 -5.07 -19.39 12.05
C ILE A 280 -4.53 -19.67 13.45
N THR A 281 -5.32 -19.37 14.49
CA THR A 281 -4.86 -19.34 15.88
C THR A 281 -5.36 -20.51 16.73
N GLY A 282 -6.42 -21.20 16.29
CA GLY A 282 -7.14 -22.19 17.08
C GLY A 282 -8.06 -21.60 18.16
N GLU A 283 -8.19 -20.27 18.25
CA GLU A 283 -8.96 -19.58 19.28
C GLU A 283 -10.28 -19.05 18.71
N ASP A 284 -11.42 -19.29 19.40
CA ASP A 284 -12.75 -18.81 18.99
C ASP A 284 -13.02 -17.38 19.54
N PRO A 285 -13.11 -16.34 18.68
CA PRO A 285 -13.33 -14.97 19.13
C PRO A 285 -14.70 -14.72 19.77
N PHE A 286 -15.66 -15.66 19.68
CA PHE A 286 -16.89 -15.59 20.46
C PHE A 286 -16.70 -15.93 21.94
N GLN A 287 -15.59 -16.59 22.29
CA GLN A 287 -15.32 -17.10 23.65
C GLN A 287 -14.14 -16.38 24.31
N VAL A 288 -13.10 -16.07 23.54
CA VAL A 288 -11.89 -15.42 24.03
C VAL A 288 -11.54 -14.21 23.16
N PRO A 289 -10.97 -13.14 23.73
CA PRO A 289 -10.54 -12.00 22.93
C PRO A 289 -9.46 -12.39 21.93
N MET A 290 -9.50 -11.76 20.75
CA MET A 290 -8.42 -11.89 19.77
C MET A 290 -7.15 -11.23 20.29
N ARG A 291 -5.99 -11.77 19.89
CA ARG A 291 -4.70 -11.09 20.04
C ARG A 291 -4.40 -10.36 18.75
N ILE A 292 -4.06 -9.08 18.88
CA ILE A 292 -3.73 -8.21 17.76
C ILE A 292 -2.42 -7.45 18.02
N TYR A 293 -1.68 -7.14 16.96
CA TYR A 293 -0.47 -6.34 17.00
C TYR A 293 -0.30 -5.52 15.71
N PRO A 294 0.42 -4.39 15.74
CA PRO A 294 0.61 -3.57 14.54
C PRO A 294 1.49 -4.22 13.46
N ALA A 295 1.20 -3.95 12.19
CA ALA A 295 2.01 -4.42 11.06
C ALA A 295 2.04 -3.43 9.87
N PRO A 296 3.11 -3.38 9.06
CA PRO A 296 3.15 -2.61 7.82
C PRO A 296 2.07 -3.08 6.84
N HIS A 297 1.36 -2.15 6.19
CA HIS A 297 0.16 -2.48 5.43
C HIS A 297 -0.02 -1.74 4.10
N TYR A 298 0.23 -0.43 4.05
CA TYR A 298 -0.01 0.35 2.83
C TYR A 298 1.08 1.39 2.65
N THR A 299 1.52 1.61 1.42
CA THR A 299 2.57 2.58 1.10
C THR A 299 1.96 3.82 0.44
N MET A 300 2.03 4.96 1.13
CA MET A 300 1.55 6.24 0.59
C MET A 300 2.58 6.92 -0.30
N GLY A 301 3.88 6.65 -0.11
CA GLY A 301 4.88 7.03 -1.11
C GLY A 301 4.79 6.12 -2.32
N GLY A 302 5.35 6.56 -3.44
CA GLY A 302 5.35 5.83 -4.71
C GLY A 302 6.07 6.65 -5.78
N LEU A 303 5.89 6.34 -7.06
CA LEU A 303 6.33 7.25 -8.11
C LEU A 303 5.58 8.58 -8.00
N TRP A 304 6.31 9.67 -8.17
CA TRP A 304 5.70 10.97 -8.37
C TRP A 304 4.92 10.96 -9.68
N VAL A 305 3.68 11.45 -9.63
CA VAL A 305 2.82 11.66 -10.79
C VAL A 305 2.18 13.05 -10.72
N ASP A 306 1.91 13.62 -11.89
CA ASP A 306 1.10 14.82 -12.01
C ASP A 306 -0.41 14.52 -11.83
N TYR A 307 -1.25 15.54 -12.00
CA TYR A 307 -2.71 15.40 -11.92
C TYR A 307 -3.28 14.40 -12.96
N ASN A 308 -2.55 14.17 -14.05
CA ASN A 308 -2.94 13.27 -15.12
C ASN A 308 -2.41 11.83 -14.94
N LEU A 309 -1.77 11.55 -13.80
CA LEU A 309 -1.12 10.29 -13.43
C LEU A 309 0.17 9.98 -14.22
N MET A 310 0.71 10.96 -14.94
CA MET A 310 1.98 10.83 -15.66
C MET A 310 3.14 11.13 -14.72
N THR A 311 4.17 10.30 -14.76
CA THR A 311 5.38 10.49 -13.97
C THR A 311 6.24 11.62 -14.51
N THR A 312 7.40 11.89 -13.90
CA THR A 312 8.39 12.82 -14.47
C THR A 312 9.05 12.34 -15.77
N VAL A 313 8.69 11.14 -16.24
CA VAL A 313 9.07 10.59 -17.53
C VAL A 313 7.87 10.64 -18.45
N ASP A 314 8.00 11.35 -19.57
CA ASP A 314 6.94 11.47 -20.57
C ASP A 314 6.51 10.10 -21.09
N GLY A 315 5.20 9.86 -21.14
CA GLY A 315 4.61 8.59 -21.59
C GLY A 315 4.67 7.46 -20.56
N LEU A 316 5.29 7.67 -19.40
CA LEU A 316 5.24 6.74 -18.28
C LEU A 316 4.21 7.21 -17.24
N TYR A 317 3.22 6.38 -16.97
CA TYR A 317 2.16 6.59 -15.99
C TYR A 317 2.31 5.65 -14.79
N ALA A 318 1.79 6.05 -13.64
CA ALA A 318 1.68 5.18 -12.47
C ALA A 318 0.32 5.34 -11.77
N ILE A 319 -0.33 4.23 -11.46
CA ILE A 319 -1.68 4.21 -10.88
C ILE A 319 -1.78 3.34 -9.63
N GLY A 320 -2.75 3.64 -8.77
CA GLY A 320 -2.97 2.91 -7.53
C GLY A 320 -1.82 3.10 -6.54
N GLU A 321 -1.56 2.09 -5.72
CA GLU A 321 -0.50 2.12 -4.69
C GLU A 321 0.93 2.24 -5.25
N ALA A 322 1.10 2.20 -6.58
CA ALA A 322 2.39 2.47 -7.22
C ALA A 322 2.75 3.97 -7.26
N ASN A 323 1.77 4.88 -7.08
CA ASN A 323 1.97 6.33 -7.06
C ASN A 323 1.73 6.91 -5.64
N PHE A 324 2.00 8.22 -5.47
CA PHE A 324 1.95 8.89 -4.16
C PHE A 324 0.72 9.77 -3.87
N SER A 325 -0.12 10.07 -4.87
CA SER A 325 -0.82 11.35 -4.97
C SER A 325 -1.91 11.60 -3.91
N ASP A 326 -2.68 10.58 -3.53
CA ASP A 326 -3.99 10.83 -2.90
C ASP A 326 -3.99 10.90 -1.38
N HIS A 327 -3.02 10.23 -0.74
CA HIS A 327 -3.14 9.88 0.69
C HIS A 327 -2.27 10.72 1.62
N GLY A 328 -1.37 11.54 1.07
CA GLY A 328 -0.43 12.33 1.84
C GLY A 328 0.32 11.50 2.88
N ALA A 329 0.38 12.01 4.12
CA ALA A 329 1.12 11.35 5.20
C ALA A 329 0.37 10.21 5.91
N ASN A 330 -0.94 10.03 5.67
CA ASN A 330 -1.72 8.96 6.31
C ASN A 330 -3.03 8.67 5.55
N ARG A 331 -3.13 7.47 4.97
CA ARG A 331 -4.32 6.99 4.27
C ARG A 331 -5.51 6.76 5.22
N LEU A 332 -6.72 7.17 4.85
CA LEU A 332 -7.95 6.76 5.54
C LEU A 332 -8.34 5.30 5.21
N GLY A 333 -9.03 4.62 6.12
CA GLY A 333 -9.53 3.26 5.85
C GLY A 333 -10.40 3.21 4.59
N ALA A 334 -10.32 2.10 3.84
CA ALA A 334 -11.05 1.84 2.60
C ALA A 334 -10.74 2.75 1.37
N SER A 335 -9.90 3.79 1.49
CA SER A 335 -9.66 4.71 0.36
C SER A 335 -8.70 4.18 -0.72
N ALA A 336 -7.93 3.12 -0.47
CA ALA A 336 -6.99 2.60 -1.49
C ALA A 336 -7.67 1.90 -2.67
N LEU A 337 -8.75 1.15 -2.42
CA LEU A 337 -9.53 0.56 -3.51
C LEU A 337 -10.25 1.64 -4.32
N MET A 338 -10.69 2.71 -3.64
CA MET A 338 -11.25 3.88 -4.29
C MET A 338 -10.22 4.61 -5.15
N GLN A 339 -8.97 4.76 -4.70
CA GLN A 339 -7.88 5.28 -5.55
C GLN A 339 -7.70 4.38 -6.78
N GLY A 340 -7.56 3.06 -6.60
CA GLY A 340 -7.36 2.16 -7.74
C GLY A 340 -8.48 2.28 -8.79
N LEU A 341 -9.72 2.43 -8.34
CA LEU A 341 -10.88 2.68 -9.20
C LEU A 341 -10.84 4.09 -9.82
N ALA A 342 -10.52 5.12 -9.05
CA ALA A 342 -10.40 6.49 -9.53
C ALA A 342 -9.32 6.63 -10.61
N ASP A 343 -8.10 6.19 -10.31
CA ASP A 343 -6.98 6.27 -11.22
C ASP A 343 -7.25 5.47 -12.50
N GLY A 344 -7.64 4.20 -12.35
CA GLY A 344 -7.75 3.27 -13.47
C GLY A 344 -9.01 3.46 -14.32
N TYR A 345 -10.13 3.89 -13.73
CA TYR A 345 -11.42 4.00 -14.43
C TYR A 345 -11.79 5.43 -14.79
N PHE A 346 -11.46 6.42 -13.94
CA PHE A 346 -11.95 7.79 -14.10
C PHE A 346 -10.91 8.79 -14.59
N ILE A 347 -9.62 8.58 -14.30
CA ILE A 347 -8.57 9.54 -14.67
C ILE A 347 -7.80 9.04 -15.89
N LEU A 348 -7.11 7.91 -15.76
CA LEU A 348 -6.18 7.40 -16.78
C LEU A 348 -6.80 7.26 -18.17
N PRO A 349 -8.03 6.72 -18.37
CA PRO A 349 -8.57 6.55 -19.72
C PRO A 349 -8.75 7.86 -20.50
N TYR A 350 -8.94 8.97 -19.80
CA TYR A 350 -9.10 10.29 -20.43
C TYR A 350 -7.76 10.98 -20.64
N THR A 351 -6.81 10.79 -19.73
CA THR A 351 -5.52 11.49 -19.75
C THR A 351 -4.51 10.84 -20.68
N ILE A 352 -4.45 9.51 -20.72
CA ILE A 352 -3.54 8.79 -21.62
C ILE A 352 -3.92 8.99 -23.09
N GLY A 353 -5.23 9.07 -23.40
CA GLY A 353 -5.72 9.31 -24.75
C GLY A 353 -5.33 10.70 -25.27
N ASP A 354 -5.38 11.71 -24.41
CA ASP A 354 -4.94 13.07 -24.74
C ASP A 354 -3.43 13.12 -25.00
N TYR A 355 -2.62 12.48 -24.15
CA TYR A 355 -1.19 12.34 -24.37
C TYR A 355 -0.88 11.67 -25.71
N LEU A 356 -1.48 10.50 -25.99
CA LEU A 356 -1.23 9.76 -27.23
C LEU A 356 -1.63 10.55 -28.49
N ALA A 357 -2.66 11.39 -28.40
CA ALA A 357 -3.07 12.27 -29.50
C ALA A 357 -2.03 13.37 -29.79
N GLN A 358 -1.26 13.79 -28.79
CA GLN A 358 -0.28 14.88 -28.88
C GLN A 358 1.16 14.37 -29.10
N ALA A 359 1.52 13.25 -28.49
CA ALA A 359 2.88 12.72 -28.40
C ALA A 359 3.51 12.36 -29.75
N LYS A 360 2.70 12.24 -30.82
CA LYS A 360 3.13 11.80 -32.17
C LYS A 360 4.09 10.61 -32.08
N PRO A 361 3.62 9.47 -31.57
CA PRO A 361 4.48 8.33 -31.30
C PRO A 361 5.28 7.92 -32.54
N VAL A 362 6.56 7.63 -32.31
CA VAL A 362 7.45 7.07 -33.32
C VAL A 362 7.51 5.57 -33.08
N THR A 363 7.38 4.77 -34.14
CA THR A 363 7.59 3.33 -34.02
C THR A 363 9.00 3.06 -33.51
N VAL A 364 9.11 2.50 -32.31
CA VAL A 364 10.39 2.06 -31.74
C VAL A 364 10.64 0.62 -32.17
N ASP A 365 11.79 0.40 -32.81
CA ASP A 365 12.27 -0.93 -33.19
C ASP A 365 12.79 -1.66 -31.94
N PRO A 366 12.44 -2.94 -31.69
CA PRO A 366 13.09 -3.75 -30.66
C PRO A 366 14.62 -3.83 -30.76
N GLU A 367 15.20 -3.58 -31.94
CA GLU A 367 16.66 -3.44 -32.12
C GLU A 367 17.19 -2.03 -31.75
N HIS A 368 16.37 -1.18 -31.12
CA HIS A 368 16.81 0.12 -30.64
C HIS A 368 17.96 -0.04 -29.62
N PRO A 369 19.00 0.82 -29.65
CA PRO A 369 20.15 0.71 -28.75
C PRO A 369 19.79 0.63 -27.26
N ALA A 370 18.68 1.26 -26.87
CA ALA A 370 18.17 1.20 -25.51
C ALA A 370 17.75 -0.22 -25.09
N PHE A 371 17.09 -0.99 -25.96
CA PHE A 371 16.72 -2.39 -25.67
C PHE A 371 17.97 -3.26 -25.52
N HIS A 372 18.94 -3.15 -26.43
CA HIS A 372 20.20 -3.90 -26.33
C HIS A 372 20.96 -3.60 -25.04
N GLN A 373 21.01 -2.33 -24.63
CA GLN A 373 21.63 -1.95 -23.37
C GLN A 373 20.91 -2.62 -22.19
N ILE A 374 19.58 -2.50 -22.11
CA ILE A 374 18.82 -3.07 -20.99
C ILE A 374 18.92 -4.59 -20.96
N ARG A 375 18.80 -5.27 -22.09
CA ARG A 375 18.99 -6.73 -22.18
C ARG A 375 20.37 -7.14 -21.64
N GLY A 376 21.42 -6.42 -22.03
CA GLY A 376 22.77 -6.64 -21.50
C GLY A 376 22.85 -6.50 -19.98
N GLU A 377 22.26 -5.44 -19.43
CA GLU A 377 22.22 -5.20 -17.97
C GLU A 377 21.42 -6.27 -17.22
N VAL A 378 20.27 -6.70 -17.76
CA VAL A 378 19.43 -7.76 -17.19
C VAL A 378 20.17 -9.09 -17.22
N ALA A 379 20.75 -9.45 -18.35
CA ALA A 379 21.51 -10.69 -18.53
C ALA A 379 22.74 -10.73 -17.59
N GLU A 380 23.46 -9.62 -17.44
CA GLU A 380 24.56 -9.51 -16.48
C GLU A 380 24.09 -9.74 -15.05
N ARG A 381 22.99 -9.09 -14.64
CA ARG A 381 22.44 -9.24 -13.29
C ARG A 381 22.00 -10.68 -13.01
N VAL A 382 21.29 -11.30 -13.95
CA VAL A 382 20.87 -12.71 -13.85
C VAL A 382 22.09 -13.63 -13.75
N ARG A 383 23.08 -13.44 -14.61
CA ARG A 383 24.34 -14.22 -14.58
C ARG A 383 25.05 -14.08 -13.25
N ARG A 384 25.14 -12.86 -12.72
CA ARG A 384 25.77 -12.57 -11.43
C ARG A 384 25.04 -13.27 -10.28
N LEU A 385 23.71 -13.25 -10.27
CA LEU A 385 22.90 -13.93 -9.24
C LEU A 385 23.04 -15.46 -9.32
N LEU A 386 23.03 -16.03 -10.53
CA LEU A 386 23.20 -17.49 -10.72
C LEU A 386 24.64 -17.97 -10.46
N ALA A 387 25.63 -17.11 -10.71
CA ALA A 387 27.03 -17.40 -10.41
C ALA A 387 27.35 -17.27 -8.91
N ALA A 388 26.45 -16.70 -8.11
CA ALA A 388 26.65 -16.54 -6.67
C ALA A 388 26.64 -17.92 -5.98
N SER A 389 27.80 -18.33 -5.49
CA SER A 389 28.01 -19.61 -4.80
C SER A 389 28.07 -19.44 -3.29
N GLY A 390 27.31 -18.46 -2.76
CA GLY A 390 27.25 -18.18 -1.34
C GLY A 390 26.53 -19.27 -0.54
N ARG A 391 26.46 -19.08 0.78
CA ARG A 391 25.82 -20.04 1.70
C ARG A 391 24.49 -19.53 2.26
N LYS A 392 24.24 -18.23 2.21
CA LYS A 392 23.09 -17.61 2.86
C LYS A 392 21.93 -17.46 1.88
N THR A 393 20.76 -17.95 2.27
CA THR A 393 19.57 -17.93 1.39
C THR A 393 19.06 -16.51 1.18
N VAL A 394 18.39 -16.29 0.04
CA VAL A 394 17.70 -15.03 -0.26
C VAL A 394 16.73 -14.62 0.85
N ASP A 395 15.97 -15.57 1.38
CA ASP A 395 15.02 -15.34 2.47
C ASP A 395 15.69 -14.91 3.78
N ALA A 396 16.89 -15.42 4.08
CA ALA A 396 17.64 -14.99 5.25
C ALA A 396 18.07 -13.51 5.13
N PHE A 397 18.54 -13.09 3.95
CA PHE A 397 18.83 -11.68 3.67
C PHE A 397 17.59 -10.80 3.76
N HIS A 398 16.47 -11.23 3.16
CA HIS A 398 15.23 -10.47 3.20
C HIS A 398 14.72 -10.27 4.64
N ARG A 399 14.80 -11.32 5.47
CA ARG A 399 14.40 -11.26 6.88
C ARG A 399 15.33 -10.39 7.73
N GLU A 400 16.61 -10.33 7.43
CA GLU A 400 17.54 -9.41 8.09
C GLU A 400 17.28 -7.96 7.69
N LEU A 401 17.06 -7.68 6.40
CA LEU A 401 16.63 -6.36 5.94
C LEU A 401 15.32 -5.93 6.62
N GLY A 402 14.31 -6.82 6.62
CA GLY A 402 13.01 -6.52 7.21
C GLY A 402 13.08 -6.21 8.70
N ARG A 403 13.96 -6.90 9.45
CA ARG A 403 14.21 -6.59 10.87
C ARG A 403 14.82 -5.20 11.05
N VAL A 404 15.85 -4.87 10.27
CA VAL A 404 16.46 -3.51 10.32
C VAL A 404 15.41 -2.44 10.01
N MET A 405 14.61 -2.65 8.97
CA MET A 405 13.56 -1.71 8.59
C MET A 405 12.48 -1.58 9.65
N TRP A 406 12.00 -2.69 10.22
CA TRP A 406 11.00 -2.68 11.29
C TRP A 406 11.49 -1.96 12.55
N ASP A 407 12.71 -2.26 12.98
CA ASP A 407 13.27 -1.77 14.25
C ASP A 407 13.71 -0.30 14.17
N LYS A 408 14.11 0.19 12.99
CA LYS A 408 14.77 1.49 12.84
C LYS A 408 14.08 2.48 11.89
N CYS A 409 13.27 1.98 10.96
CA CYS A 409 12.53 2.78 9.97
C CYS A 409 11.05 2.34 9.85
N GLY A 410 10.50 1.79 10.93
CA GLY A 410 9.12 1.31 11.01
C GLY A 410 8.20 2.35 11.63
N MET A 411 7.64 1.98 12.79
CA MET A 411 6.58 2.71 13.49
C MET A 411 7.06 3.99 14.19
N SER A 412 8.18 3.90 14.89
CA SER A 412 8.88 5.04 15.44
C SER A 412 10.29 5.07 14.86
N ARG A 413 10.85 6.28 14.78
CA ARG A 413 12.12 6.53 14.12
C ARG A 413 12.87 7.60 14.91
N ASN A 414 14.20 7.53 14.87
CA ASN A 414 15.05 8.62 15.35
C ASN A 414 16.33 8.67 14.50
N ALA A 415 17.02 9.81 14.52
CA ALA A 415 18.18 10.09 13.68
C ALA A 415 19.31 9.07 13.88
N ALA A 416 19.53 8.62 15.11
CA ALA A 416 20.56 7.63 15.42
C ALA A 416 20.21 6.27 14.79
N GLY A 417 18.99 5.80 14.99
CA GLY A 417 18.50 4.54 14.44
C GLY A 417 18.47 4.54 12.91
N LEU A 418 18.04 5.65 12.29
CA LEU A 418 18.02 5.78 10.83
C LEU A 418 19.44 5.76 10.23
N LYS A 419 20.41 6.43 10.84
CA LYS A 419 21.82 6.39 10.40
C LYS A 419 22.42 4.99 10.57
N GLU A 420 22.12 4.32 11.69
CA GLU A 420 22.52 2.93 11.93
C GLU A 420 21.93 2.00 10.87
N ALA A 421 20.64 2.17 10.55
CA ALA A 421 19.95 1.40 9.51
C ALA A 421 20.61 1.56 8.15
N MET A 422 20.88 2.80 7.71
CA MET A 422 21.56 3.05 6.43
C MET A 422 22.92 2.34 6.36
N GLY A 423 23.72 2.41 7.44
CA GLY A 423 25.00 1.70 7.52
C GLY A 423 24.83 0.17 7.44
N ARG A 424 23.85 -0.39 8.15
CA ARG A 424 23.59 -1.84 8.14
C ARG A 424 23.02 -2.33 6.81
N ILE A 425 22.14 -1.56 6.17
CA ILE A 425 21.55 -1.87 4.87
C ILE A 425 22.65 -1.92 3.80
N GLY A 426 23.56 -0.95 3.78
CA GLY A 426 24.71 -0.96 2.85
C GLY A 426 25.60 -2.19 3.05
N GLN A 427 25.89 -2.57 4.30
CA GLN A 427 26.64 -3.79 4.60
C GLN A 427 25.90 -5.05 4.11
N LEU A 428 24.59 -5.16 4.38
CA LEU A 428 23.77 -6.29 3.95
C LEU A 428 23.69 -6.40 2.44
N ARG A 429 23.60 -5.27 1.72
CA ARG A 429 23.62 -5.23 0.26
C ARG A 429 24.94 -5.78 -0.28
N ASP A 430 26.06 -5.37 0.30
CA ASP A 430 27.38 -5.83 -0.12
C ASP A 430 27.61 -7.31 0.24
N GLU A 431 27.12 -7.76 1.40
CA GLU A 431 27.09 -9.17 1.80
C GLU A 431 26.22 -10.01 0.85
N PHE A 432 25.05 -9.51 0.44
CA PHE A 432 24.14 -10.19 -0.48
C PHE A 432 24.85 -10.53 -1.78
N TRP A 433 25.52 -9.56 -2.40
CA TRP A 433 26.24 -9.81 -3.65
C TRP A 433 27.47 -10.72 -3.52
N ARG A 434 27.97 -10.97 -2.30
CA ARG A 434 29.11 -11.88 -2.04
C ARG A 434 28.69 -13.28 -1.62
N ASP A 435 27.63 -13.41 -0.83
CA ASP A 435 27.29 -14.65 -0.10
C ASP A 435 25.84 -15.11 -0.29
N VAL A 436 25.07 -14.51 -1.20
CA VAL A 436 23.76 -15.05 -1.57
C VAL A 436 23.90 -16.42 -2.24
N HIS A 437 23.06 -17.34 -1.81
CA HIS A 437 22.80 -18.61 -2.46
C HIS A 437 21.49 -18.51 -3.25
N VAL A 438 21.58 -18.64 -4.58
CA VAL A 438 20.42 -18.73 -5.48
C VAL A 438 20.36 -20.15 -6.01
N GLY A 439 19.34 -20.90 -5.59
CA GLY A 439 19.15 -22.28 -6.04
C GLY A 439 18.60 -22.36 -7.47
N GLY A 440 18.77 -23.51 -8.12
CA GLY A 440 18.24 -23.79 -9.45
C GLY A 440 19.11 -23.28 -10.61
N ARG A 441 18.59 -23.38 -11.84
CA ARG A 441 19.23 -22.88 -13.07
C ARG A 441 18.43 -21.69 -13.63
N GLY A 442 19.00 -20.96 -14.58
CA GLY A 442 18.34 -19.82 -15.23
C GLY A 442 17.49 -20.17 -16.45
N GLU A 443 17.54 -21.43 -16.90
CA GLU A 443 16.89 -21.91 -18.14
C GLU A 443 15.41 -22.25 -17.93
N GLU A 444 14.93 -22.26 -16.68
CA GLU A 444 13.60 -22.66 -16.27
C GLU A 444 13.04 -21.70 -15.21
N LEU A 445 11.75 -21.84 -14.87
CA LEU A 445 11.12 -21.06 -13.81
C LEU A 445 11.91 -21.20 -12.50
N ASN A 446 12.48 -20.08 -12.05
CA ASN A 446 13.30 -20.06 -10.85
C ASN A 446 12.82 -18.98 -9.87
N GLN A 447 11.98 -19.40 -8.91
CA GLN A 447 11.47 -18.52 -7.86
C GLN A 447 12.57 -17.97 -6.95
N SER A 448 13.68 -18.71 -6.77
CA SER A 448 14.80 -18.21 -5.97
C SER A 448 15.52 -17.06 -6.68
N LEU A 449 15.70 -17.13 -8.00
CA LEU A 449 16.30 -16.08 -8.80
C LEU A 449 15.41 -14.83 -8.83
N GLU A 450 14.10 -15.01 -9.04
CA GLU A 450 13.13 -13.93 -9.03
C GLU A 450 13.08 -13.22 -7.66
N HIS A 451 13.03 -14.00 -6.57
CA HIS A 451 13.12 -13.45 -5.22
C HIS A 451 14.45 -12.73 -4.98
N ALA A 452 15.57 -13.25 -5.47
CA ALA A 452 16.88 -12.60 -5.34
C ALA A 452 16.90 -11.22 -6.02
N GLY A 453 16.32 -11.12 -7.23
CA GLY A 453 16.18 -9.85 -7.95
C GLY A 453 15.36 -8.82 -7.15
N ARG A 454 14.25 -9.26 -6.56
CA ARG A 454 13.40 -8.41 -5.70
C ARG A 454 14.14 -7.89 -4.46
N VAL A 455 14.87 -8.77 -3.78
CA VAL A 455 15.63 -8.42 -2.57
C VAL A 455 16.78 -7.47 -2.89
N ALA A 456 17.43 -7.64 -4.04
CA ALA A 456 18.43 -6.69 -4.53
C ALA A 456 17.84 -5.28 -4.70
N ASP A 457 16.64 -5.17 -5.32
CA ASP A 457 15.94 -3.90 -5.47
C ASP A 457 15.53 -3.31 -4.09
N PHE A 458 15.11 -4.15 -3.13
CA PHE A 458 14.77 -3.68 -1.78
C PHE A 458 15.95 -3.10 -1.01
N PHE A 459 17.17 -3.63 -1.16
CA PHE A 459 18.33 -3.05 -0.49
C PHE A 459 18.59 -1.62 -0.93
N GLU A 460 18.55 -1.37 -2.24
CA GLU A 460 18.75 -0.03 -2.80
C GLU A 460 17.60 0.91 -2.40
N PHE A 461 16.36 0.43 -2.47
CA PHE A 461 15.19 1.21 -2.07
C PHE A 461 15.18 1.55 -0.57
N ALA A 462 15.57 0.62 0.30
CA ALA A 462 15.58 0.80 1.74
C ALA A 462 16.54 1.92 2.19
N GLU A 463 17.66 2.11 1.47
CA GLU A 463 18.57 3.24 1.69
C GLU A 463 17.86 4.58 1.44
N LEU A 464 17.16 4.72 0.31
CA LEU A 464 16.39 5.93 -0.01
C LEU A 464 15.26 6.16 1.01
N MET A 465 14.56 5.10 1.41
CA MET A 465 13.49 5.18 2.40
C MET A 465 14.00 5.69 3.76
N CYS A 466 15.16 5.22 4.21
CA CYS A 466 15.78 5.70 5.44
C CYS A 466 16.27 7.14 5.30
N GLN A 467 16.80 7.52 4.14
CA GLN A 467 17.27 8.87 3.86
C GLN A 467 16.13 9.89 3.85
N ASP A 468 15.00 9.56 3.21
CA ASP A 468 13.78 10.39 3.25
C ASP A 468 13.28 10.57 4.68
N ALA A 469 13.24 9.47 5.45
CA ALA A 469 12.84 9.51 6.84
C ALA A 469 13.81 10.31 7.73
N LEU A 470 15.10 10.31 7.41
CA LEU A 470 16.13 11.06 8.15
C LEU A 470 16.04 12.56 7.83
N HIS A 471 15.88 12.89 6.55
CA HIS A 471 15.73 14.25 6.03
C HIS A 471 14.51 14.96 6.62
N ARG A 472 13.40 14.23 6.81
CA ARG A 472 12.17 14.77 7.35
C ARG A 472 12.25 14.87 8.88
N GLU A 473 12.58 16.07 9.36
CA GLU A 473 12.74 16.41 10.77
C GLU A 473 11.44 16.92 11.41
N GLU A 474 10.40 16.10 11.31
CA GLU A 474 9.07 16.34 11.89
C GLU A 474 8.38 15.00 12.20
N SER A 475 7.24 15.05 12.91
CA SER A 475 6.30 13.92 12.90
C SER A 475 5.00 14.32 12.21
N CYS A 476 4.67 13.61 11.13
CA CYS A 476 3.50 13.86 10.30
C CYS A 476 2.85 12.55 9.88
N GLY A 477 1.61 12.32 10.30
CA GLY A 477 0.85 11.11 9.96
C GLY A 477 1.55 9.82 10.41
N CYS A 478 1.82 8.91 9.46
CA CYS A 478 2.54 7.66 9.73
C CYS A 478 4.06 7.85 9.93
N HIS A 479 4.61 8.99 9.51
CA HIS A 479 6.00 9.31 9.71
C HIS A 479 6.18 9.91 11.10
N PHE A 480 6.68 9.10 12.04
CA PHE A 480 6.85 9.50 13.42
C PHE A 480 8.32 9.50 13.82
N ARG A 481 8.84 10.69 14.10
CA ARG A 481 10.18 10.94 14.63
C ARG A 481 10.09 11.25 16.11
N GLU A 482 10.73 10.42 16.92
CA GLU A 482 10.69 10.50 18.38
C GLU A 482 11.24 11.83 18.90
N GLU A 483 12.11 12.50 18.14
CA GLU A 483 12.64 13.83 18.49
C GLU A 483 11.62 14.96 18.25
N TYR A 484 10.59 14.70 17.44
CA TYR A 484 9.60 15.66 16.98
C TYR A 484 8.20 15.23 17.42
N GLN A 485 8.00 15.17 18.74
CA GLN A 485 6.72 14.87 19.37
C GLN A 485 6.39 15.91 20.46
N THR A 486 5.11 16.00 20.85
CA THR A 486 4.70 16.79 22.02
C THR A 486 5.12 16.09 23.32
N PRO A 487 5.09 16.77 24.49
CA PRO A 487 5.36 16.11 25.77
C PRO A 487 4.47 14.90 26.07
N GLU A 488 3.28 14.83 25.46
CA GLU A 488 2.33 13.71 25.57
C GLU A 488 2.59 12.58 24.55
N GLY A 489 3.66 12.70 23.75
CA GLY A 489 4.03 11.73 22.73
C GLY A 489 3.18 11.78 21.45
N GLU A 490 2.56 12.93 21.17
CA GLU A 490 1.80 13.12 19.93
C GLU A 490 2.68 13.69 18.81
N ALA A 491 2.32 13.40 17.57
CA ALA A 491 3.07 13.86 16.40
C ALA A 491 3.13 15.40 16.36
N LYS A 492 4.35 15.97 16.30
CA LYS A 492 4.59 17.40 16.12
C LYS A 492 5.01 17.67 14.67
N ARG A 493 4.04 18.10 13.86
CA ARG A 493 4.23 18.49 12.46
C ARG A 493 4.88 19.86 12.35
N ASP A 494 5.68 20.08 11.31
CA ASP A 494 6.35 21.36 11.04
C ASP A 494 5.98 21.85 9.64
N ASP A 495 4.90 22.63 9.61
CA ASP A 495 4.24 23.09 8.38
C ASP A 495 5.09 24.08 7.58
N GLU A 496 5.97 24.84 8.25
CA GLU A 496 6.82 25.84 7.62
C GLU A 496 7.98 25.18 6.85
N ARG A 497 8.64 24.19 7.48
CA ARG A 497 9.80 23.54 6.86
C ARG A 497 9.43 22.36 5.97
N PHE A 498 8.34 21.65 6.27
CA PHE A 498 8.00 20.37 5.65
C PHE A 498 6.62 20.28 4.99
N GLY A 499 5.96 21.41 4.77
CA GLY A 499 4.75 21.53 3.94
C GLY A 499 4.99 21.32 2.44
N TYR A 500 5.61 20.19 2.07
CA TYR A 500 5.97 19.85 0.69
C TYR A 500 6.02 18.32 0.46
N VAL A 501 5.89 17.92 -0.79
CA VAL A 501 6.13 16.55 -1.28
C VAL A 501 7.62 16.38 -1.57
N ALA A 502 8.25 15.39 -0.94
CA ALA A 502 9.65 15.06 -1.18
C ALA A 502 9.75 14.15 -2.41
N ALA A 503 10.10 14.70 -3.57
CA ALA A 503 10.30 13.96 -4.81
C ALA A 503 11.81 13.73 -5.03
N TRP A 504 12.25 12.49 -4.90
CA TRP A 504 13.66 12.13 -5.02
C TRP A 504 14.00 11.74 -6.46
N GLU A 505 15.15 12.21 -6.95
CA GLU A 505 15.76 11.82 -8.23
C GLU A 505 16.98 10.92 -7.99
N PHE A 506 17.08 9.86 -8.80
CA PHE A 506 18.15 8.88 -8.69
C PHE A 506 19.48 9.43 -9.26
N ALA A 507 20.47 9.63 -8.39
CA ALA A 507 21.80 10.10 -8.80
C ALA A 507 22.76 8.95 -9.20
N GLY A 508 22.40 7.70 -8.93
CA GLY A 508 23.28 6.52 -9.04
C GLY A 508 23.47 5.82 -7.69
N LEU A 509 23.82 4.52 -7.72
CA LEU A 509 24.07 3.76 -6.50
C LEU A 509 25.28 4.31 -5.74
N GLY A 510 25.11 4.46 -4.42
CA GLY A 510 26.15 5.01 -3.53
C GLY A 510 26.38 6.51 -3.69
N LYS A 511 25.55 7.22 -4.48
CA LYS A 511 25.54 8.68 -4.56
C LYS A 511 24.32 9.22 -3.82
N GLU A 512 24.47 10.42 -3.26
CA GLU A 512 23.37 11.12 -2.62
C GLU A 512 22.27 11.41 -3.67
N PRO A 513 21.03 10.92 -3.52
CA PRO A 513 19.92 11.28 -4.39
C PRO A 513 19.60 12.77 -4.28
N VAL A 514 19.03 13.32 -5.35
CA VAL A 514 18.67 14.75 -5.41
C VAL A 514 17.24 14.91 -4.93
N LEU A 515 17.02 15.79 -3.95
CA LEU A 515 15.69 16.12 -3.45
C LEU A 515 15.10 17.30 -4.22
N HIS A 516 13.96 17.07 -4.86
CA HIS A 516 13.06 18.11 -5.36
C HIS A 516 11.92 18.30 -4.36
N LYS A 517 11.72 19.54 -3.90
CA LYS A 517 10.64 19.88 -2.98
C LYS A 517 9.50 20.52 -3.76
N GLU A 518 8.35 19.87 -3.79
CA GLU A 518 7.12 20.43 -4.36
C GLU A 518 6.26 21.01 -3.23
N PRO A 519 6.17 22.34 -3.09
CA PRO A 519 5.40 22.97 -2.02
C PRO A 519 3.91 22.64 -2.10
N LEU A 520 3.29 22.34 -0.96
CA LEU A 520 1.86 22.11 -0.88
C LEU A 520 1.12 23.43 -0.60
N ALA A 521 0.21 23.79 -1.50
CA ALA A 521 -0.70 24.92 -1.34
C ALA A 521 -2.09 24.44 -0.93
N PHE A 522 -2.63 25.00 0.15
CA PHE A 522 -3.91 24.59 0.73
C PHE A 522 -4.98 25.67 0.51
N GLU A 523 -5.76 25.53 -0.56
CA GLU A 523 -6.79 26.50 -0.96
C GLU A 523 -8.15 26.24 -0.29
N ALA A 524 -8.61 24.98 -0.25
CA ALA A 524 -9.96 24.63 0.23
C ALA A 524 -10.02 24.30 1.73
N VAL A 525 -8.99 23.61 2.26
CA VAL A 525 -8.90 23.21 3.66
C VAL A 525 -7.53 23.58 4.18
N HIS A 526 -7.47 24.59 5.05
CA HIS A 526 -6.22 25.05 5.65
C HIS A 526 -5.68 24.07 6.68
N LEU A 527 -4.36 24.07 6.84
CA LEU A 527 -3.66 23.28 7.83
C LEU A 527 -4.16 23.60 9.24
N ALA A 528 -4.52 22.56 9.98
CA ALA A 528 -4.89 22.64 11.39
C ALA A 528 -4.20 21.53 12.17
N GLN A 529 -3.94 21.78 13.46
CA GLN A 529 -3.45 20.74 14.36
C GLN A 529 -4.55 19.70 14.59
N ARG A 530 -4.24 18.44 14.31
CA ARG A 530 -5.18 17.34 14.52
C ARG A 530 -5.15 16.92 15.99
N SER A 531 -6.13 17.37 16.77
CA SER A 531 -6.33 16.93 18.16
C SER A 531 -7.25 15.72 18.21
N TYR A 532 -6.84 14.68 18.93
CA TYR A 532 -7.64 13.49 19.18
C TYR A 532 -8.05 13.32 20.65
N LYS A 533 -7.85 14.38 21.45
CA LYS A 533 -8.37 14.46 22.82
C LYS A 533 -9.86 14.74 22.80
#